data_AF-A0A6L2PR86-F1
#
_entry.id   AF-A0A6L2PR86-F1
#
_cell.length_a   1.000
_cell.length_b   1.000
_cell.length_c   1.000
_cell.angle_alpha   90.00
_cell.angle_beta   90.00
_cell.angle_gamma   90.00
#
_symmetry.space_group_name_H-M   'P 1'
#
loop_
_entity.id
_entity.type
_entity.pdbx_description
1 polymer ?
#
loop_
_entity_poly.entity_id
_entity_poly.type
_entity_poly.pdbx_seq_one_letter_code
_entity_poly.pdbx_strand_id
1 'polypeptide(L)'
;FISTLTGIDYLNSHFEDVGRNSFFLNESVSEDLISETWRKVTDFYLGSDHVVSPANVHNIINAATDRFMQHNIQKSVELHLQSGHDSVYLYNQGYRGKYSVLPKTRYGNTRYDLETPPQGVVWPTAGANESAITYYVLDHAPPPAEPIYGVRPLRISVVPDKFKDRMDFWDSLPLKENQ
;
A
#
# COMPACT_ATOMS: atom_id res chain seq x y z
N PHE A 1 16.35 0.12 4.40
CA PHE A 1 17.20 1.25 4.83
C PHE A 1 16.57 2.00 6.02
N ILE A 2 15.28 2.36 5.98
CA ILE A 2 14.55 3.04 7.08
C ILE A 2 14.23 2.13 8.29
N SER A 3 14.38 0.81 8.18
CA SER A 3 14.05 -0.15 9.27
C SER A 3 15.19 -0.43 10.25
N THR A 4 16.29 0.31 10.19
CA THR A 4 17.38 0.21 11.18
C THR A 4 17.26 1.35 12.20
N LEU A 5 17.74 1.16 13.43
CA LEU A 5 17.71 2.22 14.44
C LEU A 5 18.38 3.51 13.93
N THR A 6 19.57 3.40 13.32
CA THR A 6 20.25 4.55 12.69
C THR A 6 19.42 5.23 11.60
N GLY A 7 18.70 4.44 10.79
CA GLY A 7 17.82 5.00 9.75
C GLY A 7 16.61 5.73 10.34
N ILE A 8 16.06 5.22 11.45
CA ILE A 8 14.95 5.86 12.18
C ILE A 8 15.43 7.16 12.84
N ASP A 9 16.59 7.14 13.50
CA ASP A 9 17.16 8.33 14.15
C ASP A 9 17.45 9.46 13.15
N TYR A 10 18.00 9.09 11.98
CA TYR A 10 18.21 10.04 10.89
C TYR A 10 16.89 10.61 10.37
N LEU A 11 15.89 9.75 10.14
CA LEU A 11 14.57 10.16 9.66
C LEU A 11 13.91 11.12 10.64
N ASN A 12 13.90 10.83 11.94
CA ASN A 12 13.32 11.73 12.95
C ASN A 12 14.05 13.08 13.00
N SER A 13 15.37 13.09 12.83
CA SER A 13 16.18 14.32 12.89
C SER A 13 15.99 15.22 11.66
N HIS A 14 15.47 14.69 10.55
CA HIS A 14 15.25 15.42 9.29
C HIS A 14 13.81 15.26 8.79
N PHE A 15 12.87 14.95 9.69
CA PHE A 15 11.58 14.39 9.30
C PHE A 15 10.75 15.35 8.45
N GLU A 16 10.77 16.63 8.82
CA GLU A 16 10.11 17.70 8.08
C GLU A 16 10.67 17.86 6.66
N ASP A 17 11.99 17.95 6.53
CA ASP A 17 12.64 18.19 5.23
C ASP A 17 12.54 16.96 4.32
N VAL A 18 12.80 15.78 4.88
CA VAL A 18 12.71 14.52 4.13
C VAL A 18 11.27 14.24 3.74
N GLY A 19 10.32 14.44 4.65
CA GLY A 19 8.90 14.20 4.41
C GLY A 19 8.32 15.02 3.27
N ARG A 20 8.46 16.35 3.35
CA ARG A 20 7.92 17.29 2.35
C ARG A 20 8.45 17.02 0.95
N ASN A 21 9.76 16.77 0.83
CA ASN A 21 10.41 16.49 -0.45
C ASN A 21 10.10 15.06 -0.95
N SER A 22 10.18 14.06 -0.08
CA SER A 22 10.02 12.66 -0.51
C SER A 22 8.59 12.35 -0.93
N PHE A 23 7.59 13.02 -0.35
CA PHE A 23 6.18 12.87 -0.73
C PHE A 23 5.78 13.73 -1.94
N PHE A 24 6.74 14.41 -2.57
CA PHE A 24 6.53 15.28 -3.72
C PHE A 24 5.46 16.35 -3.48
N LEU A 25 5.45 16.94 -2.28
CA LEU A 25 4.45 17.95 -1.93
C LEU A 25 4.74 19.29 -2.62
N ASN A 26 6.00 19.58 -2.95
CA ASN A 26 6.37 20.77 -3.72
C ASN A 26 5.75 20.75 -5.13
N GLU A 27 5.60 19.56 -5.70
CA GLU A 27 5.05 19.33 -7.03
C GLU A 27 3.52 19.25 -7.00
N SER A 28 2.95 18.70 -5.93
CA SER A 28 1.51 18.43 -5.82
C SER A 28 0.70 19.47 -5.06
N VAL A 29 1.32 20.41 -4.35
CA VAL A 29 0.60 21.39 -3.52
C VAL A 29 1.12 22.79 -3.80
N SER A 30 0.29 23.82 -3.60
CA SER A 30 0.77 25.21 -3.56
C SER A 30 1.77 25.41 -2.42
N GLU A 31 2.78 26.26 -2.67
CA GLU A 31 3.94 26.43 -1.77
C GLU A 31 3.54 26.79 -0.33
N ASP A 32 2.53 27.64 -0.18
CA ASP A 32 1.99 28.11 1.08
C ASP A 32 1.31 26.99 1.91
N LEU A 33 0.87 25.92 1.27
CA LEU A 33 0.13 24.82 1.89
C LEU A 33 0.99 23.58 2.16
N ILE A 34 2.25 23.53 1.71
CA ILE A 34 3.13 22.34 1.86
C ILE A 34 3.30 21.96 3.33
N SER A 35 3.64 22.93 4.18
CA SER A 35 3.89 22.67 5.61
C SER A 35 2.64 22.18 6.33
N GLU A 36 1.48 22.79 6.04
CA GLU A 36 0.20 22.37 6.62
C GLU A 36 -0.20 20.97 6.13
N THR A 37 -0.03 20.70 4.84
CA THR A 37 -0.36 19.40 4.24
C THR A 37 0.50 18.30 4.81
N TRP A 38 1.81 18.54 4.94
CA TRP A 38 2.72 17.58 5.58
C TRP A 38 2.30 17.29 7.02
N ARG A 39 1.98 18.33 7.80
CA ARG A 39 1.47 18.15 9.16
C ARG A 39 0.20 17.29 9.21
N LYS A 40 -0.76 17.51 8.30
CA LYS A 40 -1.97 16.66 8.23
C LYS A 40 -1.63 15.20 7.95
N VAL A 41 -0.65 14.94 7.08
CA VAL A 41 -0.16 13.59 6.79
C VAL A 41 0.48 12.98 8.05
N THR A 42 1.35 13.69 8.73
CA THR A 42 2.01 13.17 9.94
C THR A 42 1.03 12.97 11.09
N ASP A 43 0.08 13.88 11.29
CA ASP A 43 -1.00 13.74 12.26
C ASP A 43 -1.82 12.47 12.01
N PHE A 44 -2.18 12.21 10.75
CA PHE A 44 -3.02 11.06 10.39
C PHE A 44 -2.29 9.72 10.59
N TYR A 45 -1.02 9.62 10.20
CA TYR A 45 -0.28 8.34 10.25
C TYR A 45 0.48 8.12 11.56
N LEU A 46 1.01 9.17 12.18
CA LEU A 46 1.87 9.07 13.38
C LEU A 46 1.19 9.57 14.66
N GLY A 47 0.02 10.22 14.56
CA GLY A 47 -0.60 10.88 15.70
C GLY A 47 0.15 12.15 16.10
N SER A 48 -0.12 12.66 17.31
CA SER A 48 0.38 13.96 17.78
C SER A 48 1.90 14.06 17.97
N ASP A 49 2.58 12.93 18.15
CA ASP A 49 3.98 12.95 18.58
C ASP A 49 4.94 13.07 17.40
N HIS A 50 4.49 12.75 16.18
CA HIS A 50 5.26 12.78 14.92
C HIS A 50 6.61 12.03 14.98
N VAL A 51 6.83 11.17 15.98
CA VAL A 51 8.06 10.40 16.15
C VAL A 51 7.92 9.01 15.54
N VAL A 52 8.86 8.66 14.67
CA VAL A 52 9.00 7.30 14.14
C VAL A 52 9.83 6.45 15.11
N SER A 53 9.37 5.24 15.38
CA SER A 53 10.00 4.24 16.23
C SER A 53 9.91 2.87 15.55
N PRO A 54 10.69 1.87 15.98
CA PRO A 54 10.54 0.51 15.47
C PRO A 54 9.11 -0.04 15.59
N ALA A 55 8.34 0.41 16.59
CA ALA A 55 6.98 -0.05 16.83
C ALA A 55 5.96 0.56 15.84
N ASN A 56 6.20 1.76 15.33
CA ASN A 56 5.25 2.48 14.46
C ASN A 56 5.81 2.80 13.05
N VAL A 57 7.02 2.34 12.70
CA VAL A 57 7.65 2.57 11.39
C VAL A 57 6.77 2.11 10.21
N HIS A 58 5.89 1.14 10.44
CA HIS A 58 4.93 0.73 9.42
C HIS A 58 3.92 1.81 9.05
N ASN A 59 3.64 2.76 9.94
CA ASN A 59 2.70 3.85 9.65
C ASN A 59 3.25 4.82 8.62
N ILE A 60 4.54 5.17 8.69
CA ILE A 60 5.16 6.01 7.65
C ILE A 60 5.35 5.25 6.34
N ILE A 61 5.61 3.94 6.41
CA ILE A 61 5.61 3.06 5.23
C ILE A 61 4.22 3.03 4.58
N ASN A 62 3.15 2.99 5.39
CA ASN A 62 1.77 3.04 4.93
C ASN A 62 1.46 4.38 4.25
N ALA A 63 1.88 5.50 4.84
CA ALA A 63 1.75 6.83 4.23
C ALA A 63 2.40 6.87 2.83
N ALA A 64 3.65 6.42 2.73
CA ALA A 64 4.38 6.36 1.46
C ALA A 64 3.72 5.40 0.46
N THR A 65 3.27 4.23 0.93
CA THR A 65 2.59 3.24 0.08
C THR A 65 1.30 3.80 -0.50
N ASP A 66 0.55 4.59 0.26
CA ASP A 66 -0.66 5.21 -0.26
C ASP A 66 -0.37 6.32 -1.24
N ARG A 67 0.55 7.23 -0.87
CA ARG A 67 0.96 8.35 -1.71
C ARG A 67 1.41 7.88 -3.09
N PHE A 68 2.23 6.84 -3.15
CA PHE A 68 2.87 6.43 -4.41
C PHE A 68 2.10 5.34 -5.16
N MET A 69 1.29 4.53 -4.47
CA MET A 69 0.67 3.36 -5.06
C MET A 69 -0.84 3.35 -4.90
N GLN A 70 -1.36 3.25 -3.66
CA GLN A 70 -2.78 2.94 -3.47
C GLN A 70 -3.70 4.05 -3.96
N HIS A 71 -3.36 5.32 -3.71
CA HIS A 71 -4.16 6.46 -4.16
C HIS A 71 -4.23 6.55 -5.69
N ASN A 72 -3.09 6.35 -6.36
CA ASN A 72 -3.01 6.31 -7.82
C ASN A 72 -3.82 5.15 -8.43
N ILE A 73 -3.77 3.97 -7.79
CA ILE A 73 -4.60 2.82 -8.20
C ILE A 73 -6.07 3.16 -8.07
N GLN A 74 -6.50 3.74 -6.94
CA GLN A 74 -7.88 4.14 -6.74
C GLN A 74 -8.36 5.16 -7.78
N LYS A 75 -7.57 6.23 -8.04
CA LYS A 75 -7.92 7.20 -9.08
C LYS A 75 -8.02 6.58 -10.47
N SER A 76 -7.12 5.65 -10.79
CA SER A 76 -7.18 4.91 -12.07
C SER A 76 -8.46 4.10 -12.19
N VAL A 77 -8.90 3.46 -11.11
CA VAL A 77 -10.14 2.69 -11.04
C VAL A 77 -11.35 3.60 -11.22
N GLU A 78 -11.41 4.71 -10.50
CA GLU A 78 -12.48 5.71 -10.62
C GLU A 78 -12.62 6.21 -12.07
N LEU A 79 -11.50 6.54 -12.72
CA LEU A 79 -11.49 6.98 -14.12
C LEU A 79 -11.97 5.90 -15.09
N HIS A 80 -11.62 4.64 -14.85
CA HIS A 80 -12.12 3.51 -15.66
C HIS A 80 -13.63 3.36 -15.51
N LEU A 81 -14.15 3.43 -14.30
CA LEU A 81 -15.60 3.37 -14.05
C LEU A 81 -16.34 4.55 -14.71
N GLN A 82 -15.82 5.77 -14.57
CA GLN A 82 -16.38 6.97 -15.23
C GLN A 82 -16.38 6.87 -16.76
N SER A 83 -15.45 6.09 -17.33
CA SER A 83 -15.37 5.83 -18.77
C SER A 83 -16.35 4.74 -19.26
N GLY A 84 -17.20 4.20 -18.38
CA GLY A 84 -18.17 3.17 -18.71
C GLY A 84 -17.61 1.76 -18.71
N HIS A 85 -16.48 1.51 -18.03
CA HIS A 85 -16.02 0.14 -17.80
C HIS A 85 -16.82 -0.49 -16.65
N ASP A 86 -17.58 -1.53 -16.96
CA ASP A 86 -18.43 -2.23 -15.98
C ASP A 86 -17.66 -3.22 -15.08
N SER A 87 -16.36 -3.40 -15.32
CA SER A 87 -15.53 -4.36 -14.56
C SER A 87 -14.06 -3.93 -14.53
N VAL A 88 -13.55 -3.67 -13.33
CA VAL A 88 -12.13 -3.38 -13.07
C VAL A 88 -11.63 -4.34 -12.00
N TYR A 89 -10.64 -5.18 -12.30
CA TYR A 89 -10.16 -6.21 -11.38
C TYR A 89 -8.96 -5.71 -10.56
N LEU A 90 -9.03 -5.85 -9.24
CA LEU A 90 -7.98 -5.41 -8.31
C LEU A 90 -7.51 -6.54 -7.41
N TYR A 91 -6.18 -6.65 -7.26
CA TYR A 91 -5.57 -7.57 -6.29
C TYR A 91 -4.56 -6.85 -5.41
N ASN A 92 -4.44 -7.33 -4.18
CA ASN A 92 -3.49 -6.91 -3.18
C ASN A 92 -2.66 -8.13 -2.77
N GLN A 93 -1.39 -8.14 -3.17
CA GLN A 93 -0.47 -9.21 -2.84
C GLN A 93 0.17 -8.95 -1.47
N GLY A 94 -0.35 -9.62 -0.43
CA GLY A 94 0.14 -9.52 0.95
C GLY A 94 1.33 -10.44 1.27
N TYR A 95 1.93 -11.08 0.26
CA TYR A 95 2.97 -12.10 0.47
C TYR A 95 4.18 -11.54 1.23
N ARG A 96 4.37 -12.04 2.46
CA ARG A 96 5.55 -11.80 3.29
C ARG A 96 6.43 -13.05 3.31
N GLY A 97 7.20 -13.24 2.25
CA GLY A 97 8.13 -14.35 2.14
C GLY A 97 9.34 -14.19 3.06
N LYS A 98 9.96 -15.32 3.42
CA LYS A 98 11.27 -15.40 4.12
C LYS A 98 12.38 -14.57 3.44
N TYR A 99 12.19 -14.21 2.18
CA TYR A 99 13.12 -13.47 1.33
C TYR A 99 12.65 -12.04 0.99
N SER A 100 11.53 -11.56 1.55
CA SER A 100 11.02 -10.19 1.33
C SER A 100 11.83 -9.12 2.08
N VAL A 101 12.74 -9.54 2.97
CA VAL A 101 13.83 -8.73 3.52
C VAL A 101 15.11 -9.13 2.80
N LEU A 102 15.77 -8.19 2.13
CA LEU A 102 17.07 -8.42 1.50
C LEU A 102 18.17 -8.41 2.58
N PRO A 103 18.68 -9.58 2.98
CA PRO A 103 20.12 -9.72 3.13
C PRO A 103 20.58 -10.99 2.41
N LYS A 104 21.23 -10.82 1.25
CA LYS A 104 21.94 -11.84 0.45
C LYS A 104 21.07 -12.65 -0.52
N THR A 105 20.99 -12.16 -1.76
CA THR A 105 20.54 -12.92 -2.93
C THR A 105 21.68 -13.79 -3.49
N ARG A 106 21.47 -15.11 -3.50
CA ARG A 106 21.99 -16.02 -4.55
C ARG A 106 20.77 -16.69 -5.18
N TYR A 107 20.57 -16.49 -6.47
CA TYR A 107 19.52 -17.17 -7.24
C TYR A 107 19.94 -18.62 -7.49
N GLY A 108 19.06 -19.56 -7.13
CA GLY A 108 19.05 -20.92 -7.67
C GLY A 108 18.16 -20.98 -8.91
N ASN A 109 18.56 -21.80 -9.89
CA ASN A 109 17.95 -21.92 -11.22
C ASN A 109 16.59 -22.65 -11.20
N THR A 110 15.52 -22.05 -10.67
CA THR A 110 14.17 -22.62 -10.82
C THR A 110 13.35 -21.78 -11.80
N ARG A 111 13.10 -22.33 -12.99
CA ARG A 111 12.07 -21.84 -13.92
C ARG A 111 10.70 -22.33 -13.42
N TYR A 112 9.74 -21.42 -13.29
CA TYR A 112 8.33 -21.77 -13.13
C TYR A 112 7.66 -21.71 -14.51
N ASP A 113 6.99 -22.80 -14.86
CA ASP A 113 6.11 -22.88 -16.03
C ASP A 113 4.73 -22.35 -15.63
N LEU A 114 4.26 -21.30 -16.31
CA LEU A 114 2.98 -20.62 -16.05
C LEU A 114 1.90 -21.03 -17.06
N GLU A 115 2.09 -22.10 -17.84
CA GLU A 115 1.24 -22.39 -19.00
C GLU A 115 -0.15 -22.97 -18.69
N THR A 116 -0.51 -23.24 -17.43
CA THR A 116 -1.86 -23.69 -17.10
C THR A 116 -2.43 -23.03 -15.84
N PRO A 117 -3.48 -22.18 -15.96
CA PRO A 117 -4.23 -21.73 -14.79
C PRO A 117 -4.92 -22.93 -14.13
N PRO A 118 -4.96 -23.00 -12.78
CA PRO A 118 -5.65 -24.10 -12.10
C PRO A 118 -7.13 -24.12 -12.47
N GLN A 119 -7.58 -25.24 -13.04
CA GLN A 119 -8.99 -25.46 -13.39
C GLN A 119 -9.86 -25.47 -12.14
N GLY A 120 -11.00 -24.77 -12.17
CA GLY A 120 -12.06 -24.87 -11.16
C GLY A 120 -12.09 -23.78 -10.08
N VAL A 121 -11.20 -22.79 -10.12
CA VAL A 121 -11.33 -21.62 -9.24
C VAL A 121 -12.29 -20.62 -9.90
N VAL A 122 -13.55 -20.63 -9.45
CA VAL A 122 -14.45 -19.50 -9.68
C VAL A 122 -13.99 -18.38 -8.75
N TRP A 123 -13.26 -17.41 -9.29
CA TRP A 123 -12.89 -16.22 -8.56
C TRP A 123 -14.17 -15.43 -8.26
N PRO A 124 -14.57 -15.21 -6.99
CA PRO A 124 -15.72 -14.36 -6.67
C PRO A 124 -15.40 -12.97 -7.22
N THR A 125 -16.24 -12.35 -8.05
CA THR A 125 -15.92 -11.11 -8.78
C THR A 125 -15.49 -10.00 -7.81
N ALA A 126 -14.18 -9.83 -7.60
CA ALA A 126 -13.65 -8.65 -6.94
C ALA A 126 -13.35 -7.67 -8.04
N GLY A 127 -13.93 -6.50 -7.89
CA GLY A 127 -13.70 -5.38 -8.76
C GLY A 127 -14.33 -4.14 -8.19
N ALA A 128 -14.12 -3.04 -8.88
CA ALA A 128 -14.83 -1.83 -8.57
C ALA A 128 -16.15 -1.78 -9.37
N ASN A 129 -17.20 -1.30 -8.71
CA ASN A 129 -18.43 -0.85 -9.34
C ASN A 129 -18.77 0.54 -8.75
N GLU A 130 -19.87 1.14 -9.18
CA GLU A 130 -20.28 2.48 -8.71
C GLU A 130 -20.49 2.55 -7.19
N SER A 131 -20.69 1.43 -6.49
CA SER A 131 -21.00 1.41 -5.05
C SER A 131 -19.85 1.00 -4.14
N ALA A 132 -18.81 0.30 -4.64
CA ALA A 132 -17.67 -0.12 -3.82
C ALA A 132 -16.42 -0.49 -4.66
N ILE A 133 -15.24 -0.28 -4.07
CA ILE A 133 -13.98 -0.81 -4.61
C ILE A 133 -13.63 -2.09 -3.85
N THR A 134 -13.74 -3.24 -4.52
CA THR A 134 -13.51 -4.54 -3.89
C THR A 134 -12.15 -5.13 -4.27
N TYR A 135 -11.33 -5.45 -3.27
CA TYR A 135 -9.99 -6.03 -3.46
C TYR A 135 -9.99 -7.55 -3.27
N TYR A 136 -9.31 -8.29 -4.15
CA TYR A 136 -8.77 -9.60 -3.79
C TYR A 136 -7.54 -9.42 -2.90
N VAL A 137 -7.58 -9.89 -1.67
CA VAL A 137 -6.41 -9.93 -0.78
C VAL A 137 -5.86 -11.35 -0.78
N LEU A 138 -4.62 -11.48 -1.22
CA LEU A 138 -3.86 -12.73 -1.27
C LEU A 138 -2.85 -12.74 -0.13
N ASP A 139 -3.09 -13.55 0.92
CA ASP A 139 -2.20 -13.64 2.09
C ASP A 139 -2.09 -15.10 2.58
N HIS A 140 -1.18 -15.41 3.50
CA HIS A 140 -1.12 -16.74 4.11
C HIS A 140 -2.18 -16.90 5.21
N ALA A 141 -2.70 -18.12 5.37
CA ALA A 141 -3.59 -18.44 6.47
C ALA A 141 -2.89 -18.19 7.83
N PRO A 142 -3.58 -17.57 8.82
CA PRO A 142 -3.03 -17.47 10.17
C PRO A 142 -2.88 -18.87 10.79
N PRO A 143 -1.99 -19.03 11.80
CA PRO A 143 -1.91 -20.27 12.57
C PRO A 143 -3.32 -20.69 13.07
N PRO A 144 -3.66 -21.99 13.07
CA PRO A 144 -2.76 -23.15 13.10
C PRO A 144 -2.58 -23.88 11.75
N ALA A 145 -2.80 -23.24 10.59
CA ALA A 145 -2.66 -23.92 9.31
C ALA A 145 -1.22 -24.45 9.12
N GLU A 146 -1.04 -25.77 9.21
CA GLU A 146 0.24 -26.44 9.05
C GLU A 146 0.80 -26.19 7.63
N PRO A 147 2.05 -25.72 7.50
CA PRO A 147 2.66 -25.51 6.20
C PRO A 147 2.90 -26.84 5.51
N ILE A 148 2.42 -26.98 4.27
CA ILE A 148 2.72 -28.13 3.42
C ILE A 148 4.02 -27.78 2.67
N TYR A 149 5.05 -28.62 2.79
CA TYR A 149 6.40 -28.38 2.21
C TYR A 149 7.04 -27.05 2.61
N GLY A 150 6.74 -26.56 3.82
CA GLY A 150 7.25 -25.25 4.30
C GLY A 150 6.54 -24.04 3.69
N VAL A 151 5.50 -24.26 2.88
CA VAL A 151 4.65 -23.21 2.30
C VAL A 151 3.31 -23.22 3.03
N ARG A 152 2.93 -22.09 3.61
CA ARG A 152 1.60 -21.96 4.24
C ARG A 152 0.53 -21.84 3.15
N PRO A 153 -0.66 -22.44 3.35
CA PRO A 153 -1.78 -22.27 2.43
C PRO A 153 -2.07 -20.80 2.15
N LEU A 154 -2.31 -20.48 0.88
CA LEU A 154 -2.77 -19.17 0.44
C LEU A 154 -4.25 -19.02 0.83
N ARG A 155 -4.56 -17.92 1.51
CA ARG A 155 -5.91 -17.44 1.77
C ARG A 155 -6.21 -16.33 0.79
N ILE A 156 -7.34 -16.46 0.10
CA ILE A 156 -7.93 -15.42 -0.72
C ILE A 156 -9.10 -14.86 0.07
N SER A 157 -9.14 -13.54 0.27
CA SER A 157 -10.31 -12.86 0.85
C SER A 157 -10.74 -11.69 -0.01
N VAL A 158 -12.04 -11.51 -0.14
CA VAL A 158 -12.65 -10.37 -0.83
C VAL A 158 -12.92 -9.31 0.22
N VAL A 159 -12.28 -8.14 0.09
CA VAL A 159 -12.39 -7.05 1.07
C VAL A 159 -12.89 -5.80 0.35
N PRO A 160 -14.16 -5.39 0.55
CA PRO A 160 -14.64 -4.11 0.06
C PRO A 160 -13.96 -2.99 0.85
N ASP A 161 -13.63 -1.91 0.15
CA ASP A 161 -13.24 -0.62 0.75
C ASP A 161 -12.07 -0.71 1.74
N LYS A 162 -11.16 -1.66 1.51
CA LYS A 162 -10.01 -1.98 2.39
C LYS A 162 -9.19 -0.76 2.80
N PHE A 163 -9.08 0.22 1.91
CA PHE A 163 -8.28 1.43 2.11
C PHE A 163 -9.11 2.71 2.19
N LYS A 164 -10.44 2.61 2.24
CA LYS A 164 -11.35 3.75 2.08
C LYS A 164 -10.98 4.93 2.96
N ASP A 165 -10.84 4.76 4.26
CA ASP A 165 -10.51 5.87 5.18
C ASP A 165 -9.18 6.57 4.82
N ARG A 166 -8.19 5.81 4.35
CA ARG A 166 -6.89 6.33 3.95
C ARG A 166 -6.98 7.08 2.62
N MET A 167 -7.81 6.60 1.71
CA MET A 167 -8.01 7.18 0.39
C MET A 167 -8.87 8.44 0.48
N ASP A 168 -9.94 8.41 1.27
CA ASP A 168 -10.76 9.58 1.63
C ASP A 168 -9.88 10.67 2.29
N PHE A 169 -8.93 10.27 3.16
CA PHE A 169 -7.94 11.20 3.70
C PHE A 169 -7.08 11.84 2.60
N TRP A 170 -6.47 11.05 1.71
CA TRP A 170 -5.64 11.58 0.61
C TRP A 170 -6.44 12.46 -0.37
N ASP A 171 -7.71 12.13 -0.62
CA ASP A 171 -8.64 12.94 -1.42
C ASP A 171 -9.01 14.26 -0.76
N SER A 172 -8.99 14.33 0.58
CA SER A 172 -9.29 15.56 1.32
C SER A 172 -8.15 16.58 1.31
N LEU A 173 -6.94 16.17 0.91
CA LEU A 173 -5.77 17.04 0.88
C LEU A 173 -5.81 17.97 -0.34
N PRO A 174 -5.21 19.17 -0.25
CA PRO A 174 -5.19 20.16 -1.34
C PRO A 174 -4.17 19.80 -2.44
N LEU A 175 -4.17 18.55 -2.89
CA LEU A 175 -3.30 18.06 -3.95
C LEU A 175 -3.85 18.51 -5.31
N LYS A 176 -2.98 18.87 -6.24
CA LYS A 176 -3.33 19.27 -7.62
C LYS A 176 -4.09 18.16 -8.35
N GLU A 177 -3.74 16.91 -8.10
CA GLU A 177 -4.42 15.73 -8.66
C GLU A 177 -5.85 15.49 -8.11
N ASN A 178 -6.24 16.20 -7.03
CA ASN A 178 -7.60 16.12 -6.48
C ASN A 178 -8.52 17.25 -7.02
N GLN A 179 -7.99 18.18 -7.82
CA GLN A 179 -8.72 19.33 -8.40
C GLN A 179 -9.15 19.05 -9.84
#